data_AF-A0FJY0-F1
#
_entry.id   AF-A0FJY0-F1
#
_cell.length_a   1.000
_cell.length_b   1.000
_cell.length_c   1.000
_cell.angle_alpha   90.00
_cell.angle_beta   90.00
_cell.angle_gamma   90.00
#
_symmetry.space_group_name_H-M   'P 1'
#
loop_
_entity.id
_entity.type
_entity.pdbx_description
1 polymer ?
#
loop_
_entity_poly.entity_id
_entity_poly.type
_entity_poly.pdbx_seq_one_letter_code
_entity_poly.pdbx_strand_id
1 'polypeptide(L)' 'MDLKEINERYEKIILSNTPQDEKDKQLAGLMSEMETDFNIPMLRRPEWERENRSVIALYRKIANSRKL' A
#
# COMPACT_ATOMS: atom_id res chain seq x y z
N MET A 1 -4.97 8.39 7.94
CA MET A 1 -5.89 7.30 7.55
C MET A 1 -5.68 6.11 8.47
N ASP A 2 -6.67 5.25 8.66
CA ASP A 2 -6.45 3.95 9.32
C ASP A 2 -6.19 2.83 8.30
N LEU A 3 -5.76 1.66 8.77
CA LEU A 3 -5.39 0.54 7.89
C LEU A 3 -6.60 -0.03 7.12
N LYS A 4 -7.81 0.09 7.70
CA LYS A 4 -9.04 -0.41 7.10
C LYS A 4 -9.41 0.46 5.89
N GLU A 5 -9.35 1.78 6.04
CA GLU A 5 -9.63 2.74 4.98
C GLU A 5 -8.66 2.58 3.80
N ILE A 6 -7.37 2.36 4.09
CA ILE A 6 -6.37 2.04 3.05
C ILE A 6 -6.74 0.76 2.30
N ASN A 7 -7.14 -0.31 3.00
CA ASN A 7 -7.52 -1.56 2.34
C ASN A 7 -8.78 -1.39 1.48
N GLU A 8 -9.78 -0.63 1.94
CA GLU A 8 -10.98 -0.31 1.15
C GLU A 8 -10.63 0.48 -0.13
N ARG A 9 -9.72 1.45 -0.05
CA ARG A 9 -9.22 2.17 -1.23
C ARG A 9 -8.46 1.27 -2.19
N TYR A 10 -7.58 0.41 -1.66
CA TYR A 10 -6.89 -0.59 -2.47
C TYR A 10 -7.88 -1.49 -3.23
N GLU A 11 -8.91 -2.01 -2.56
CA GLU A 11 -9.93 -2.87 -3.20
C GLU A 11 -10.69 -2.13 -4.29
N LYS A 12 -11.08 -0.87 -4.05
CA LYS A 12 -11.71 -0.01 -5.06
C LYS A 12 -10.82 0.18 -6.30
N ILE A 13 -9.51 0.40 -6.11
CA ILE A 13 -8.57 0.57 -7.22
C ILE A 13 -8.47 -0.71 -8.05
N ILE A 14 -8.29 -1.87 -7.39
CA ILE A 14 -8.13 -3.17 -8.07
C ILE A 14 -9.40 -3.56 -8.84
N LEU A 15 -10.57 -3.36 -8.23
CA LEU A 15 -11.86 -3.70 -8.83
C LEU A 15 -12.36 -2.66 -9.84
N SER A 16 -11.73 -1.49 -9.92
CA SER A 16 -12.12 -0.46 -10.88
C SER A 16 -11.89 -0.93 -12.33
N ASN A 17 -12.69 -0.41 -13.26
CA ASN A 17 -12.52 -0.66 -14.70
C ASN A 17 -11.50 0.28 -15.36
N THR A 18 -10.59 0.87 -14.58
CA THR A 18 -9.56 1.78 -15.09
C THR A 18 -8.42 1.01 -15.76
N PRO A 19 -7.72 1.62 -16.73
CA PRO A 19 -6.51 1.04 -17.31
C PRO A 19 -5.45 0.71 -16.25
N GLN A 20 -4.64 -0.31 -16.51
CA GLN A 20 -3.64 -0.80 -15.55
C GLN A 20 -2.61 0.28 -15.16
N ASP A 21 -2.18 1.10 -16.11
CA ASP A 21 -1.24 2.20 -15.88
C ASP A 21 -1.81 3.24 -14.90
N GLU A 22 -3.12 3.48 -14.97
CA GLU A 22 -3.80 4.39 -14.05
C GLU A 22 -3.99 3.76 -12.66
N LYS A 23 -4.26 2.46 -12.59
CA LYS A 23 -4.23 1.72 -11.32
C LYS A 23 -2.86 1.80 -10.68
N ASP A 24 -1.79 1.61 -11.45
CA ASP A 24 -0.42 1.63 -10.93
C ASP A 24 -0.05 2.99 -10.32
N LYS A 25 -0.49 4.10 -10.93
CA LYS A 25 -0.35 5.46 -10.36
C LYS A 25 -1.13 5.62 -9.06
N GLN A 26 -2.39 5.16 -9.02
CA GLN A 26 -3.21 5.26 -7.81
C GLN A 26 -2.65 4.40 -6.67
N LEU A 27 -2.18 3.19 -6.96
CA LEU A 27 -1.53 2.32 -5.99
C LEU A 27 -0.20 2.92 -5.51
N ALA A 28 0.58 3.56 -6.39
CA ALA A 28 1.80 4.28 -5.98
C ALA A 28 1.49 5.43 -5.02
N GLY A 29 0.46 6.23 -5.31
CA GLY A 29 -0.01 7.28 -4.40
C GLY A 29 -0.45 6.72 -3.05
N LEU A 30 -1.20 5.62 -3.05
CA LEU A 30 -1.63 4.94 -1.82
C LEU A 30 -0.44 4.42 -1.00
N MET A 31 0.64 3.96 -1.63
CA MET A 31 1.87 3.56 -0.94
C MET A 31 2.55 4.77 -0.28
N SER A 32 2.65 5.92 -0.96
CA SER A 32 3.23 7.15 -0.39
C SER A 32 2.45 7.68 0.80
N GLU A 33 1.12 7.56 0.77
CA GLU A 33 0.27 7.86 1.93
C GLU A 33 0.57 6.91 3.10
N MET A 34 0.67 5.60 2.85
CA MET A 34 1.03 4.63 3.90
C MET A 34 2.41 4.88 4.50
N GLU A 35 3.40 5.24 3.68
CA GLU A 35 4.75 5.57 4.13
C GLU A 35 4.75 6.70 5.17
N THR A 36 3.93 7.72 4.92
CA THR A 36 3.79 8.88 5.80
C THR A 36 2.96 8.54 7.04
N ASP A 37 1.76 7.97 6.86
CA ASP A 37 0.80 7.74 7.94
C ASP A 37 1.29 6.69 8.96
N PHE A 38 2.02 5.67 8.50
CA PHE A 38 2.52 4.59 9.36
C PHE A 38 4.03 4.66 9.62
N ASN A 39 4.70 5.72 9.16
CA ASN A 39 6.16 5.89 9.29
C ASN A 39 6.94 4.67 8.78
N ILE A 40 6.57 4.17 7.60
CA ILE A 40 7.21 2.97 7.03
C ILE A 40 8.67 3.32 6.69
N PRO A 41 9.66 2.60 7.25
CA PRO A 41 11.05 2.86 6.95
C PRO A 41 11.38 2.59 5.48
N MET A 42 12.09 3.51 4.83
CA MET A 42 12.55 3.34 3.44
C MET A 42 13.48 2.12 3.25
N LEU A 43 14.23 1.78 4.30
CA LEU A 43 15.08 0.60 4.34
C LEU A 43 14.43 -0.45 5.22
N ARG A 44 14.60 -1.73 4.85
CA ARG A 44 14.08 -2.86 5.63
C ARG A 44 14.56 -2.79 7.08
N ARG A 45 13.61 -2.75 8.02
CA ARG A 45 13.86 -2.80 9.46
C ARG A 45 13.05 -3.94 10.11
N PRO A 46 13.66 -5.12 10.33
CA PRO A 46 12.96 -6.31 10.81
C PRO A 46 12.18 -6.10 12.11
N GLU A 47 12.71 -5.28 13.02
CA GLU A 47 12.08 -4.95 14.31
C GLU A 47 10.77 -4.20 14.10
N TRP A 48 10.80 -3.17 13.25
CA TRP A 48 9.61 -2.40 12.90
C TRP A 48 8.57 -3.28 12.17
N GLU A 49 8.99 -4.13 11.24
CA GLU A 49 8.09 -5.05 10.52
C GLU A 49 7.40 -6.03 11.48
N ARG A 50 8.12 -6.49 12.51
CA ARG A 50 7.58 -7.42 13.51
C ARG A 50 6.48 -6.78 14.36
N GLU A 51 6.59 -5.48 14.63
CA GLU A 51 5.60 -4.70 15.37
C GLU A 51 4.43 -4.24 14.49
N ASN A 52 4.69 -4.00 13.19
CA ASN A 52 3.74 -3.43 12.24
C ASN A 52 3.29 -4.44 11.16
N ARG A 53 3.11 -5.71 11.54
CA ARG A 53 2.86 -6.83 10.61
C ARG A 53 1.72 -6.57 9.63
N SER A 54 0.61 -6.03 10.11
CA SER A 54 -0.56 -5.76 9.27
C SER A 54 -0.31 -4.64 8.26
N VAL A 55 0.41 -3.58 8.67
CA VAL A 55 0.80 -2.47 7.81
C VAL A 55 1.71 -2.97 6.70
N ILE A 56 2.80 -3.68 7.05
CA ILE A 56 3.76 -4.14 6.05
C ILE A 56 3.17 -5.21 5.13
N ALA A 57 2.25 -6.05 5.63
CA ALA A 57 1.54 -7.01 4.79
C ALA A 57 0.67 -6.32 3.74
N LEU A 58 -0.10 -5.30 4.11
CA LEU A 58 -0.91 -4.54 3.16
C LEU A 58 -0.05 -3.74 2.19
N TYR A 59 1.01 -3.09 2.67
CA TYR A 59 1.95 -2.35 1.83
C TYR A 59 2.57 -3.26 0.76
N ARG A 60 3.01 -4.46 1.13
CA ARG A 60 3.53 -5.47 0.19
C ARG A 60 2.45 -5.97 -0.77
N LYS A 61 1.21 -6.16 -0.31
CA LYS A 61 0.07 -6.55 -1.16
C LYS A 61 -0.19 -5.50 -2.24
N ILE A 62 -0.14 -4.21 -1.89
CA ILE A 62 -0.28 -3.10 -2.83
C ILE A 62 0.89 -3.10 -3.82
N ALA A 63 2.14 -3.20 -3.32
CA ALA A 63 3.33 -3.25 -4.15
C ALA A 63 3.29 -4.38 -5.18
N ASN A 64 2.89 -5.58 -4.78
CA ASN A 64 2.77 -6.76 -5.66
C ASN A 64 1.64 -6.65 -6.68
N SER A 65 0.67 -5.76 -6.46
CA SER A 65 -0.45 -5.55 -7.37
C SER A 65 -0.14 -4.56 -8.48
N ARG A 66 0.94 -3.79 -8.31
CA ARG A 66 1.45 -2.88 -9.35
C ARG A 66 2.18 -3.68 -10.42
N LYS A 67 1.95 -3.38 -11.69
CA LYS A 67 2.71 -3.97 -12.81
C LYS A 67 3.74 -2.94 -13.30
N LEU A 68 4.93 -2.97 -12.69
CA LEU A 68 6.08 -2.17 -13.15
C LEU A 68 6.70 -2.76 -14.42
#